data_AF-A0A2G6I753-F1
#
_entry.id   AF-A0A2G6I753-F1
#
_cell.length_a   1.000
_cell.length_b   1.000
_cell.length_c   1.000
_cell.angle_alpha   90.00
_cell.angle_beta   90.00
_cell.angle_gamma   90.00
#
_symmetry.space_group_name_H-M   'P 1'
#
loop_
_entity.id
_entity.type
_entity.pdbx_description
1 polymer ?
#
loop_
_entity_poly.entity_id
_entity_poly.type
_entity_poly.pdbx_seq_one_letter_code
_entity_poly.pdbx_strand_id
1 'polypeptide(L)'
;MDGKANTSLQVWIALGLCYLLVKLVWVGAGYLHPGAITHGAVPAVVMTGFGLWFMRNRPRGAVWLVILPLATLIVTPPFMLWKMGAGAWLAQGRASVLAVYEVMALVQAWIGWRIRQSLRQAAADRKL
;
A
#
# COMPACT_ATOMS: atom_id res chain seq x y z
N MET A 1 -8.20 18.61 -12.42
CA MET A 1 -7.76 18.38 -11.03
C MET A 1 -6.67 19.38 -10.76
N ASP A 2 -6.69 20.02 -9.60
CA ASP A 2 -5.59 20.85 -9.16
C ASP A 2 -4.32 20.00 -9.09
N GLY A 3 -3.16 20.60 -9.40
CA GLY A 3 -1.87 19.89 -9.41
C GLY A 3 -1.63 19.04 -8.16
N LYS A 4 -2.13 19.50 -7.00
CA LYS A 4 -2.06 18.80 -5.71
C LYS A 4 -2.60 17.36 -5.73
N ALA A 5 -3.72 17.10 -6.41
CA ALA A 5 -4.34 15.78 -6.35
C ALA A 5 -3.65 14.76 -7.28
N ASN A 6 -3.01 15.24 -8.37
CA ASN A 6 -2.12 14.42 -9.18
C ASN A 6 -0.84 14.08 -8.42
N THR A 7 -0.23 15.05 -7.72
CA THR A 7 0.94 14.80 -6.87
C THR A 7 0.63 13.77 -5.79
N SER A 8 -0.50 13.90 -5.08
CA SER A 8 -0.93 12.91 -4.08
C SER A 8 -1.05 11.50 -4.65
N LEU A 9 -1.59 11.35 -5.87
CA LEU A 9 -1.69 10.02 -6.49
C LEU A 9 -0.31 9.47 -6.91
N GLN A 10 0.58 10.33 -7.42
CA GLN A 10 1.96 9.92 -7.72
C GLN A 10 2.67 9.42 -6.46
N VAL A 11 2.52 10.12 -5.33
CA VAL A 11 3.04 9.68 -4.03
C VAL A 11 2.40 8.35 -3.61
N TRP A 12 1.08 8.19 -3.78
CA TRP A 12 0.39 6.94 -3.47
C TRP A 12 0.94 5.75 -4.28
N ILE A 13 1.23 5.95 -5.58
CA ILE A 13 1.83 4.94 -6.45
C ILE A 13 3.28 4.67 -6.04
N ALA A 14 4.05 5.71 -5.77
CA ALA A 14 5.45 5.60 -5.34
C ALA A 14 5.58 4.80 -4.04
N LEU A 15 4.66 4.99 -3.08
CA LEU A 15 4.62 4.18 -1.86
C LEU A 15 4.41 2.69 -2.14
N GLY A 16 3.57 2.35 -3.14
CA GLY A 16 3.42 0.98 -3.62
C GLY A 16 4.72 0.37 -4.15
N LEU A 17 5.52 1.15 -4.90
CA LEU A 17 6.82 0.71 -5.41
C LEU A 17 7.89 0.62 -4.31
N CYS A 18 7.90 1.57 -3.38
CA CYS A 18 8.81 1.54 -2.22
C CYS A 18 8.65 0.26 -1.40
N TYR A 19 7.44 -0.32 -1.35
CA TYR A 19 7.16 -1.57 -0.67
C TYR A 19 8.04 -2.73 -1.19
N LEU A 20 8.26 -2.79 -2.51
CA LEU A 20 9.14 -3.78 -3.13
C LEU A 20 10.62 -3.46 -2.85
N LEU A 21 11.01 -2.18 -2.95
CA LEU A 21 12.40 -1.76 -2.69
C LEU A 21 12.83 -2.11 -1.26
N VAL A 22 12.00 -1.85 -0.25
CA VAL A 22 12.28 -2.21 1.15
C VAL A 22 12.55 -3.71 1.27
N LYS A 23 11.75 -4.57 0.61
CA LYS A 23 12.01 -6.01 0.60
C LYS A 23 13.32 -6.40 -0.07
N LEU A 24 13.64 -5.79 -1.21
CA LEU A 24 14.89 -6.09 -1.92
C LEU A 24 16.11 -5.74 -1.06
N VAL A 25 16.09 -4.59 -0.38
CA VAL A 25 17.15 -4.18 0.55
C VAL A 25 17.29 -5.16 1.70
N TRP A 26 16.18 -5.57 2.32
CA TRP A 26 16.22 -6.49 3.46
C TRP A 26 16.62 -7.91 3.10
N VAL A 27 16.24 -8.39 1.92
CA VAL A 27 16.73 -9.67 1.38
C VAL A 27 18.21 -9.57 1.03
N GLY A 28 18.64 -8.49 0.37
CA GLY A 28 20.04 -8.26 0.03
C GLY A 28 20.95 -8.10 1.26
N ALA A 29 20.42 -7.58 2.36
CA ALA A 29 21.11 -7.47 3.64
C ALA A 29 21.04 -8.75 4.51
N GLY A 30 20.40 -9.82 4.02
CA GLY A 30 20.33 -11.11 4.72
C GLY A 30 19.29 -11.20 5.83
N TYR A 31 18.47 -10.17 6.07
CA TYR A 31 17.40 -10.18 7.08
C TYR A 31 16.18 -11.00 6.65
N LEU A 32 16.01 -11.24 5.35
CA LEU A 32 14.87 -11.96 4.79
C LEU A 32 15.33 -13.03 3.78
N HIS A 33 14.60 -14.15 3.73
CA HIS A 33 14.84 -15.19 2.73
C HIS A 33 14.40 -14.74 1.33
N PRO A 34 14.93 -15.30 0.22
CA PRO A 34 14.59 -14.88 -1.15
C PRO A 34 13.09 -14.99 -1.47
N GLY A 35 12.43 -16.01 -0.92
CA GLY A 35 10.98 -16.16 -1.02
C GLY A 35 10.20 -14.98 -0.44
N ALA A 36 10.78 -14.15 0.43
CA ALA A 36 10.12 -12.96 0.95
C ALA A 36 9.88 -11.92 -0.16
N ILE A 37 10.71 -11.87 -1.22
CA ILE A 37 10.57 -10.93 -2.34
C ILE A 37 9.17 -11.05 -2.94
N THR A 38 8.71 -12.28 -3.22
CA THR A 38 7.39 -12.52 -3.85
C THR A 38 6.24 -12.02 -2.98
N HIS A 39 6.35 -12.12 -1.66
CA HIS A 39 5.34 -11.65 -0.71
C HIS A 39 5.25 -10.11 -0.66
N GLY A 40 6.32 -9.39 -1.02
CA GLY A 40 6.30 -7.92 -1.15
C GLY A 40 5.95 -7.46 -2.57
N ALA A 41 6.33 -8.24 -3.58
CA ALA A 41 6.05 -7.96 -4.98
C ALA A 41 4.55 -7.98 -5.29
N VAL A 42 3.80 -8.93 -4.73
CA VAL A 42 2.35 -9.02 -4.99
C VAL A 42 1.61 -7.75 -4.52
N PRO A 43 1.71 -7.30 -3.26
CA PRO A 43 1.10 -6.03 -2.85
C PRO A 43 1.61 -4.84 -3.67
N ALA A 44 2.91 -4.75 -3.93
CA ALA A 44 3.48 -3.65 -4.71
C ALA A 44 2.90 -3.56 -6.13
N VAL A 45 2.80 -4.70 -6.83
CA VAL A 45 2.22 -4.79 -8.18
C VAL A 45 0.72 -4.47 -8.15
N VAL A 46 -0.02 -5.01 -7.18
CA VAL A 46 -1.46 -4.74 -7.04
C VAL A 46 -1.73 -3.26 -6.77
N MET A 47 -0.99 -2.65 -5.83
CA MET A 47 -1.13 -1.22 -5.53
C MET A 47 -0.77 -0.39 -6.76
N THR A 48 0.42 -0.58 -7.32
CA THR A 48 0.90 0.20 -8.47
C THR A 48 -0.03 0.07 -9.67
N GLY A 49 -0.40 -1.17 -10.03
CA GLY A 49 -1.32 -1.45 -11.12
C GLY A 49 -2.69 -0.80 -10.90
N PHE A 50 -3.21 -0.85 -9.68
CA PHE A 50 -4.47 -0.18 -9.34
C PHE A 50 -4.35 1.34 -9.41
N GLY A 51 -3.27 1.93 -8.91
CA GLY A 51 -3.03 3.37 -8.98
C GLY A 51 -2.95 3.87 -10.42
N LEU A 52 -2.25 3.13 -11.29
CA LEU A 52 -2.17 3.41 -12.74
C LEU A 52 -3.53 3.25 -13.43
N TRP A 53 -4.27 2.17 -13.12
CA TRP A 53 -5.63 1.99 -13.63
C TRP A 53 -6.56 3.13 -13.19
N PHE A 54 -6.45 3.55 -11.93
CA PHE A 54 -7.23 4.65 -11.38
C PHE A 54 -6.90 5.96 -12.10
N MET A 55 -5.67 6.20 -12.55
CA MET A 55 -5.35 7.39 -13.36
C MET A 55 -6.24 7.52 -14.60
N ARG A 56 -6.61 6.41 -15.24
CA ARG A 56 -7.40 6.37 -16.47
C ARG A 56 -8.90 6.30 -16.25
N ASN A 57 -9.36 5.82 -15.10
CA ASN A 57 -10.78 5.49 -14.85
C ASN A 57 -11.46 6.36 -13.78
N ARG A 58 -10.88 7.53 -13.46
CA ARG A 58 -11.44 8.46 -12.46
C ARG A 58 -12.86 8.94 -12.85
N PRO A 59 -13.78 9.16 -11.89
CA PRO A 59 -13.63 8.98 -10.45
C PRO A 59 -13.95 7.56 -9.96
N ARG A 60 -14.22 6.60 -10.86
CA ARG A 60 -14.56 5.23 -10.48
C ARG A 60 -13.38 4.58 -9.76
N GLY A 61 -13.68 3.93 -8.64
CA GLY A 61 -12.68 3.20 -7.86
C GLY A 61 -11.87 4.03 -6.85
N ALA A 62 -12.22 5.29 -6.57
CA ALA A 62 -11.55 6.07 -5.52
C ALA A 62 -11.64 5.42 -4.12
N VAL A 63 -12.66 4.59 -3.88
CA VAL A 63 -12.80 3.82 -2.63
C VAL A 63 -11.69 2.78 -2.46
N TRP A 64 -11.20 2.21 -3.56
CA TRP A 64 -10.17 1.17 -3.55
C TRP A 64 -8.79 1.71 -3.21
N LEU A 65 -8.52 3.01 -3.44
CA LEU A 65 -7.31 3.67 -2.95
C LEU A 65 -7.19 3.63 -1.42
N VAL A 66 -8.31 3.44 -0.73
CA VAL A 66 -8.38 3.28 0.73
C VAL A 66 -8.47 1.82 1.11
N ILE A 67 -9.33 1.04 0.44
CA ILE A 67 -9.57 -0.36 0.79
C ILE A 67 -8.33 -1.22 0.56
N LEU A 68 -7.61 -1.05 -0.56
CA LEU A 68 -6.48 -1.94 -0.86
C LEU A 68 -5.36 -1.86 0.20
N PRO A 69 -4.86 -0.67 0.59
CA PRO A 69 -3.84 -0.59 1.64
C PRO A 69 -4.33 -1.13 2.99
N LEU A 70 -5.59 -0.85 3.36
CA LEU A 70 -6.17 -1.38 4.60
C LEU A 70 -6.33 -2.90 4.56
N ALA A 71 -6.75 -3.48 3.44
CA ALA A 71 -6.82 -4.93 3.29
C ALA A 71 -5.44 -5.56 3.45
N THR A 72 -4.39 -4.92 2.91
CA THR A 72 -3.01 -5.37 3.10
C THR A 72 -2.62 -5.34 4.58
N LEU A 73 -2.96 -4.27 5.29
CA LEU A 73 -2.69 -4.10 6.72
C LEU A 73 -3.43 -5.15 7.57
N ILE A 74 -4.68 -5.46 7.26
CA ILE A 74 -5.51 -6.39 8.05
C ILE A 74 -5.16 -7.85 7.76
N VAL A 75 -4.87 -8.20 6.50
CA VAL A 75 -4.67 -9.60 6.08
C VAL A 75 -3.23 -10.06 6.34
N THR A 76 -2.24 -9.17 6.24
CA THR A 76 -0.83 -9.57 6.32
C THR A 76 -0.43 -10.16 7.68
N PRO A 77 -0.72 -9.53 8.84
CA PRO A 77 -0.36 -10.08 10.14
C PRO A 77 -0.95 -11.48 10.42
N PRO A 78 -2.27 -11.72 10.30
CA PRO A 78 -2.84 -13.04 10.57
C PRO A 78 -2.37 -14.10 9.56
N PHE A 79 -2.18 -13.74 8.29
CA PHE A 79 -1.61 -14.65 7.29
C PHE A 79 -0.20 -15.10 7.67
N MET A 80 0.65 -14.18 8.12
CA MET A 80 2.02 -14.49 8.54
C MET A 80 2.05 -15.32 9.82
N LEU A 81 1.19 -15.00 10.80
CA LEU A 81 1.02 -15.79 12.02
C LEU A 81 0.61 -17.23 11.70
N TRP A 82 -0.37 -17.41 10.82
CA TRP A 82 -0.84 -18.74 10.42
C TRP A 82 0.24 -19.54 9.69
N LYS A 83 0.95 -18.91 8.74
CA LYS A 83 1.93 -19.61 7.89
C LYS A 83 3.21 -19.99 8.63
N MET A 84 3.66 -19.19 9.60
CA MET A 84 4.99 -19.36 10.22
C MET A 84 4.94 -19.66 11.73
N GLY A 85 3.79 -19.47 12.38
CA GLY A 85 3.67 -19.54 13.83
C GLY A 85 4.20 -18.27 14.51
N ALA A 86 3.57 -17.90 15.64
CA ALA A 86 3.86 -16.65 16.35
C ALA A 86 5.32 -16.53 16.81
N GLY A 87 5.90 -17.61 17.35
CA GLY A 87 7.25 -17.61 17.90
C GLY A 87 8.35 -17.38 16.85
N ALA A 88 8.27 -18.06 15.71
CA ALA A 88 9.26 -17.92 14.63
C ALA A 88 9.16 -16.56 13.94
N TRP A 89 7.96 -15.96 13.88
CA TRP A 89 7.77 -14.66 13.26
C TRP A 89 8.30 -13.51 14.12
N LEU A 90 8.01 -13.53 15.42
CA LEU A 90 8.44 -12.47 16.34
C LEU A 90 9.95 -12.50 16.61
N ALA A 91 10.58 -13.68 16.63
CA ALA A 91 11.99 -13.83 16.98
C ALA A 91 12.99 -13.44 15.87
N GLN A 92 12.57 -13.40 14.59
CA GLN A 92 13.49 -13.26 13.44
C GLN A 92 13.65 -11.82 12.92
N GLY A 93 13.38 -10.80 13.74
CA GLY A 93 13.45 -9.39 13.29
C GLY A 93 12.41 -9.04 12.21
N ARG A 94 11.38 -9.87 12.03
CA ARG A 94 10.31 -9.66 11.04
C ARG A 94 9.19 -8.75 11.56
N ALA A 95 9.18 -8.46 12.85
CA ALA A 95 8.28 -7.48 13.46
C ALA A 95 8.58 -6.05 13.00
N SER A 96 9.86 -5.68 12.86
CA SER A 96 10.26 -4.36 12.35
C SER A 96 9.94 -4.21 10.85
N VAL A 97 10.07 -5.29 10.07
CA VAL A 97 9.57 -5.34 8.67
C VAL A 97 8.08 -5.02 8.62
N LEU A 98 7.30 -5.70 9.48
CA LEU A 98 5.86 -5.50 9.55
C LEU A 98 5.52 -4.06 9.95
N ALA A 99 6.18 -3.51 10.97
CA ALA A 99 5.93 -2.16 11.43
C ALA A 99 6.16 -1.12 10.31
N VAL A 100 7.25 -1.24 9.55
CA VAL A 100 7.51 -0.38 8.38
C VAL A 100 6.37 -0.51 7.36
N TYR A 101 5.93 -1.73 7.09
CA TYR A 101 4.86 -2.00 6.14
C TYR A 101 3.49 -1.47 6.58
N GLU A 102 3.13 -1.63 7.84
CA GLU A 102 1.90 -1.10 8.40
C GLU A 102 1.89 0.44 8.33
N VAL A 103 3.00 1.08 8.68
CA VAL A 103 3.14 2.54 8.55
C VAL A 103 2.98 2.97 7.10
N MET A 104 3.64 2.31 6.15
CA MET A 104 3.50 2.63 4.72
C MET A 104 2.05 2.44 4.24
N ALA A 105 1.39 1.34 4.63
CA ALA A 105 0.01 1.06 4.26
C ALA A 105 -0.97 2.08 4.86
N LEU A 106 -0.75 2.53 6.10
CA LEU A 106 -1.54 3.58 6.74
C LEU A 106 -1.39 4.93 6.02
N VAL A 107 -0.15 5.32 5.72
CA VAL A 107 0.13 6.55 4.96
C VAL A 107 -0.53 6.48 3.58
N GLN A 108 -0.41 5.34 2.90
CA GLN A 108 -1.03 5.12 1.59
C GLN A 108 -2.57 5.16 1.66
N ALA A 109 -3.18 4.55 2.68
CA ALA A 109 -4.63 4.64 2.92
C ALA A 109 -5.09 6.09 3.18
N TRP A 110 -4.33 6.83 3.99
CA TRP A 110 -4.61 8.23 4.31
C TRP A 110 -4.56 9.12 3.07
N ILE A 111 -3.54 8.95 2.20
CA ILE A 111 -3.47 9.66 0.92
C ILE A 111 -4.66 9.30 0.04
N GLY A 112 -5.01 8.01 -0.06
CA GLY A 112 -6.17 7.54 -0.81
C GLY A 112 -7.48 8.18 -0.32
N TRP A 113 -7.61 8.34 1.01
CA TRP A 113 -8.75 8.98 1.63
C TRP A 113 -8.86 10.46 1.27
N ARG A 114 -7.73 11.20 1.29
CA ARG A 114 -7.68 12.61 0.89
C ARG A 114 -8.06 12.80 -0.57
N ILE A 115 -7.58 11.92 -1.47
CA ILE A 115 -7.96 11.94 -2.89
C ILE A 115 -9.47 11.70 -3.04
N ARG A 116 -10.02 10.70 -2.33
CA ARG A 116 -11.46 10.40 -2.35
C ARG A 116 -12.31 11.57 -1.85
N GLN A 117 -11.93 12.23 -0.76
CA GLN A 117 -12.64 13.41 -0.25
C GLN A 117 -12.64 14.56 -1.27
N SER A 118 -11.48 14.85 -1.86
CA SER A 118 -11.34 15.91 -2.86
C SER A 118 -12.22 15.66 -4.09
N LEU A 119 -12.27 14.41 -4.57
CA LEU A 119 -13.12 14.02 -5.69
C LEU A 119 -14.61 14.10 -5.35
N ARG A 120 -15.00 13.80 -4.10
CA ARG A 120 -16.40 13.92 -3.65
C ARG A 120 -16.84 15.38 -3.56
N GLN A 121 -16.00 16.25 -3.03
CA GLN A 121 -16.27 17.70 -2.98
C GLN A 121 -16.44 18.26 -4.39
N ALA A 122 -15.49 18.00 -5.29
CA ALA A 122 -15.59 18.45 -6.68
C ALA A 122 -16.82 17.91 -7.42
N ALA A 123 -17.33 16.73 -7.04
CA ALA A 123 -18.57 16.19 -7.60
C ALA A 123 -19.84 16.82 -7.01
N ALA A 124 -19.78 17.29 -5.76
CA ALA A 124 -20.86 18.04 -5.12
C ALA A 124 -20.95 19.46 -5.70
N ASP A 125 -19.80 20.13 -5.86
CA ASP A 125 -19.72 21.51 -6.39
C ASP A 125 -20.25 21.62 -7.83
N ARG A 126 -20.14 20.55 -8.63
CA ARG A 126 -20.66 20.50 -10.03
C ARG A 126 -22.16 20.26 -10.13
N LYS A 127 -22.83 19.93 -9.01
CA LYS A 127 -24.28 19.71 -8.96
C LYS A 127 -25.04 20.94 -8.45
N LEU A 128 -24.31 21.97 -8.01
CA LEU A 128 -24.78 23.34 -7.75
C LEU A 128 -24.59 24.18 -9.00
#